data_AF-A0A2V8QST4-F1
#
_entry.id   AF-A0A2V8QST4-F1
#
_cell.length_a   1.000
_cell.length_b   1.000
_cell.length_c   1.000
_cell.angle_alpha   90.00
_cell.angle_beta   90.00
_cell.angle_gamma   90.00
#
_symmetry.space_group_name_H-M   'P 1'
#
loop_
_entity.id
_entity.type
_entity.pdbx_description
1 polymer ?
#
loop_
_entity_poly.entity_id
_entity_poly.type
_entity_poly.pdbx_seq_one_letter_code
_entity_poly.pdbx_strand_id
1 'polypeptide(L)'
;MENLLIEIYLFVCQIYHTSSASCFQRLSNNRQPEFTDQELVTIWFFAQVEGCFEKKRLHRLIEKYWREWFPRLPGYQTFVLRLNRLEPGFQTFGALLPRTRRAPK
;
A
#
# COMPACT_ATOMS: atom_id res chain seq x y z
N MET A 1 -13.60 -7.95 5.04
CA MET A 1 -12.53 -6.93 5.06
C MET A 1 -11.14 -7.56 5.13
N GLU A 2 -10.89 -8.51 6.05
CA GLU A 2 -9.58 -9.19 6.18
C GLU A 2 -9.13 -9.90 4.89
N ASN A 3 -10.01 -10.69 4.26
CA ASN A 3 -9.67 -11.39 3.02
C ASN A 3 -9.24 -10.45 1.89
N LEU A 4 -9.88 -9.28 1.77
CA LEU A 4 -9.51 -8.28 0.77
C LEU A 4 -8.12 -7.70 1.03
N LEU A 5 -7.79 -7.42 2.30
CA LEU A 5 -6.47 -6.92 2.66
C LEU A 5 -5.37 -7.95 2.33
N ILE A 6 -5.63 -9.24 2.62
CA ILE A 6 -4.72 -10.35 2.26
C ILE A 6 -4.56 -10.45 0.75
N GLU A 7 -5.66 -10.42 -0.01
CA GLU A 7 -5.64 -10.48 -1.48
C GLU A 7 -4.81 -9.34 -2.09
N ILE A 8 -5.03 -8.11 -1.61
CA ILE A 8 -4.26 -6.93 -2.06
C ILE A 8 -2.78 -7.09 -1.68
N TYR A 9 -2.47 -7.57 -0.47
CA TYR A 9 -1.10 -7.77 -0.04
C TYR A 9 -0.37 -8.79 -0.93
N LEU A 10 -0.99 -9.95 -1.19
CA LEU A 10 -0.43 -10.98 -2.07
C LEU A 10 -0.21 -10.45 -3.49
N PHE A 11 -1.17 -9.68 -4.02
CA PHE A 11 -1.04 -9.03 -5.32
C PHE A 11 0.14 -8.04 -5.37
N VAL A 12 0.30 -7.19 -4.34
CA VAL A 12 1.43 -6.27 -4.23
C VAL A 12 2.75 -7.05 -4.16
N CYS A 13 2.82 -8.12 -3.35
CA CYS A 13 4.00 -8.97 -3.29
C CYS A 13 4.37 -9.56 -4.66
N GLN A 14 3.37 -10.04 -5.42
CA GLN A 14 3.59 -10.58 -6.76
C GLN A 14 4.16 -9.52 -7.73
N ILE A 15 3.65 -8.28 -7.69
CA ILE A 15 4.19 -7.20 -8.54
C ILE A 15 5.64 -6.90 -8.19
N TYR A 16 5.96 -6.77 -6.90
CA TYR A 16 7.33 -6.50 -6.45
C TYR A 16 8.28 -7.65 -6.78
N HIS A 17 7.81 -8.90 -6.77
CA HIS A 17 8.61 -10.06 -7.19
C HIS A 17 8.83 -10.09 -8.71
N THR A 18 7.80 -9.77 -9.50
CA THR A 18 7.85 -9.88 -10.96
C THR A 18 8.56 -8.69 -11.61
N SER A 19 8.61 -7.54 -10.92
CA SER A 19 9.31 -6.35 -11.39
C SER A 19 10.81 -6.48 -11.18
N SER A 20 11.61 -5.88 -12.07
CA SER A 20 13.06 -5.92 -11.93
C SER A 20 13.51 -5.27 -10.61
N ALA A 21 14.52 -5.88 -9.96
CA ALA A 21 15.03 -5.41 -8.66
C ALA A 21 15.45 -3.92 -8.69
N SER A 22 15.82 -3.39 -9.85
CA SER A 22 16.15 -1.98 -10.06
C SER A 22 14.97 -1.01 -9.85
N CYS A 23 13.72 -1.44 -10.07
CA CYS A 23 12.55 -0.54 -10.01
C CYS A 23 12.15 -0.12 -8.58
N PHE A 24 12.48 -0.94 -7.57
CA PHE A 24 12.03 -0.73 -6.19
C PHE A 24 13.16 -0.65 -5.16
N GLN A 25 14.41 -0.55 -5.62
CA GLN A 25 15.57 -0.44 -4.74
C GLN A 25 15.65 0.93 -4.07
N ARG A 26 15.83 0.92 -2.74
CA ARG A 26 16.18 2.10 -1.96
C ARG A 26 17.70 2.27 -1.95
N LEU A 27 18.19 3.24 -2.73
CA LEU A 27 19.61 3.60 -2.80
C LEU A 27 20.04 4.48 -1.60
N SER A 28 19.76 4.04 -0.38
CA SER A 28 20.11 4.77 0.86
C SER A 28 20.52 3.81 1.98
N ASN A 29 21.12 4.32 3.05
CA ASN A 29 21.41 3.52 4.25
C ASN A 29 20.15 2.85 4.84
N ASN A 30 18.97 3.40 4.58
CA ASN A 30 17.68 2.81 4.94
C ASN A 30 17.12 1.91 3.81
N ARG A 31 17.97 1.02 3.28
CA ARG A 31 17.63 0.12 2.16
C ARG A 31 16.63 -0.99 2.53
N GLN A 32 16.50 -1.30 3.81
CA GLN A 32 15.58 -2.32 4.35
C GLN A 32 14.80 -1.69 5.52
N PRO A 33 13.75 -0.92 5.24
CA PRO A 33 12.94 -0.31 6.30
C PRO A 33 12.08 -1.38 7.00
N GLU A 34 11.89 -1.24 8.31
CA GLU A 34 11.02 -2.15 9.09
C GLU A 34 9.54 -2.09 8.67
N PHE A 35 9.12 -0.95 8.11
CA PHE A 35 7.85 -0.81 7.40
C PHE A 35 8.15 -0.63 5.92
N THR A 36 7.76 -1.58 5.11
CA THR A 36 8.11 -1.72 3.69
C THR A 36 7.25 -0.84 2.79
N ASP A 37 7.70 -0.66 1.55
CA ASP A 37 6.88 0.02 0.54
C ASP A 37 5.72 -0.87 0.07
N GLN A 38 5.86 -2.20 0.14
CA GLN A 38 4.79 -3.16 -0.10
C GLN A 38 3.62 -2.98 0.89
N GLU A 39 3.91 -2.87 2.20
CA GLU A 39 2.89 -2.59 3.22
C GLU A 39 2.20 -1.24 2.96
N LEU A 40 2.97 -0.20 2.62
CA LEU A 40 2.44 1.13 2.33
C LEU A 40 1.51 1.13 1.11
N VAL A 41 1.92 0.46 0.03
CA VAL A 41 1.12 0.30 -1.20
C VAL A 41 -0.15 -0.50 -0.92
N THR A 42 -0.05 -1.57 -0.12
CA THR A 42 -1.18 -2.40 0.28
C THR A 42 -2.24 -1.58 1.01
N ILE A 43 -1.83 -0.80 2.01
CA ILE A 43 -2.71 0.10 2.77
C ILE A 43 -3.40 1.10 1.85
N TRP A 44 -2.66 1.67 0.89
CA TRP A 44 -3.24 2.62 -0.07
C TRP A 44 -4.32 1.96 -0.94
N PHE A 45 -4.03 0.82 -1.57
CA PHE A 45 -5.01 0.15 -2.43
C PHE A 45 -6.22 -0.36 -1.66
N PHE A 46 -6.01 -0.90 -0.47
CA PHE A 46 -7.12 -1.29 0.42
C PHE A 46 -8.04 -0.10 0.69
N ALA A 47 -7.47 1.07 0.98
CA ALA A 47 -8.24 2.30 1.16
C ALA A 47 -9.05 2.70 -0.08
N GLN A 48 -8.47 2.57 -1.28
CA GLN A 48 -9.15 2.90 -2.53
C GLN A 48 -10.34 1.97 -2.77
N VAL A 49 -10.20 0.67 -2.51
CA VAL A 49 -11.29 -0.30 -2.66
C VAL A 49 -12.41 -0.05 -1.65
N GLU A 50 -12.06 0.32 -0.42
CA GLU A 50 -13.01 0.70 0.64
C GLU A 50 -13.58 2.13 0.48
N GLY A 51 -13.23 2.85 -0.58
CA GLY A 51 -13.71 4.22 -0.85
C GLY A 51 -13.17 5.29 0.12
N CYS A 52 -12.06 5.03 0.80
CA CYS A 52 -11.39 5.95 1.71
C CYS A 52 -10.21 6.66 1.02
N PHE A 53 -10.45 7.85 0.48
CA PHE A 53 -9.43 8.61 -0.26
C PHE A 53 -8.63 9.59 0.61
N GLU A 54 -9.07 9.85 1.85
CA GLU A 54 -8.40 10.80 2.74
C GLU A 54 -7.23 10.12 3.48
N LYS A 55 -5.99 10.54 3.19
CA LYS A 55 -4.74 9.99 3.76
C LYS A 55 -4.74 9.97 5.30
N LYS A 56 -5.32 11.00 5.94
CA LYS A 56 -5.43 11.11 7.40
C LYS A 56 -6.42 10.13 8.00
N ARG A 57 -7.58 9.98 7.38
CA ARG A 57 -8.60 9.01 7.79
C ARG A 57 -8.06 7.59 7.63
N LEU A 58 -7.40 7.31 6.50
CA LEU A 58 -6.75 6.03 6.24
C LEU A 58 -5.75 5.67 7.34
N HIS A 59 -4.78 6.54 7.62
CA HIS A 59 -3.75 6.29 8.63
C HIS A 59 -4.36 5.95 10.00
N ARG A 60 -5.38 6.70 10.43
CA ARG A 60 -6.11 6.43 11.69
C ARG A 60 -6.86 5.10 11.68
N LEU A 61 -7.45 4.70 10.56
CA LEU A 61 -8.16 3.42 10.44
C LEU A 61 -7.19 2.24 10.55
N ILE A 62 -6.03 2.33 9.91
CA ILE A 62 -4.98 1.30 10.03
C ILE A 62 -4.45 1.23 11.46
N GLU A 63 -4.14 2.39 12.06
CA GLU A 63 -3.67 2.44 13.44
C GLU A 63 -4.68 1.89 14.44
N LYS A 64 -5.99 2.06 14.19
CA LYS A 64 -7.04 1.60 15.09
C LYS A 64 -7.38 0.12 14.93
N TYR A 65 -7.48 -0.37 13.70
CA TYR A 65 -8.06 -1.69 13.41
C TYR A 65 -7.06 -2.70 12.87
N TRP A 66 -5.92 -2.25 12.34
CA TRP A 66 -4.94 -3.11 11.66
C TRP A 66 -3.54 -2.97 12.24
N ARG A 67 -3.41 -2.45 13.47
CA ARG A 67 -2.12 -2.23 14.11
C ARG A 67 -1.33 -3.51 14.31
N GLU A 68 -2.01 -4.60 14.65
CA GLU A 68 -1.39 -5.91 14.82
C GLU A 68 -0.79 -6.45 13.51
N TRP A 69 -1.38 -6.08 12.37
CA TRP A 69 -0.94 -6.49 11.03
C TRP A 69 0.14 -5.57 10.48
N PHE A 70 0.18 -4.31 10.93
CA PHE A 70 1.19 -3.31 10.59
C PHE A 70 1.86 -2.75 11.85
N PRO A 71 2.60 -3.58 12.63
CA PRO A 71 3.13 -3.19 13.93
C PRO A 71 4.12 -2.02 13.85
N ARG A 72 4.79 -1.90 12.71
CA ARG A 72 5.78 -0.87 12.39
C ARG A 72 5.20 0.33 11.65
N LEU A 73 3.87 0.49 11.63
CA LEU A 73 3.21 1.64 11.00
C LEU A 73 3.85 2.95 11.49
N PRO A 74 4.43 3.76 10.59
CA PRO A 74 5.10 4.99 10.97
C PRO A 74 4.07 6.06 11.37
N GLY A 75 4.55 7.09 12.05
CA GLY A 75 3.73 8.28 12.33
C GLY A 75 3.19 8.93 11.05
N TYR A 76 2.07 9.62 11.17
CA TYR A 76 1.30 10.17 10.03
C TYR A 76 2.17 10.98 9.04
N GLN A 77 3.06 11.84 9.54
CA GLN A 77 3.93 12.66 8.68
C GLN A 77 4.83 11.80 7.79
N THR A 78 5.51 10.81 8.37
CA THR A 78 6.37 9.87 7.66
C THR A 78 5.57 8.99 6.71
N PHE A 79 4.37 8.55 7.12
CA PHE A 79 3.45 7.80 6.27
C PHE A 79 3.09 8.58 5.00
N VAL A 80 2.63 9.84 5.14
CA VAL A 80 2.24 10.69 4.01
C VAL A 80 3.43 11.03 3.12
N LEU A 81 4.59 11.35 3.71
CA LEU A 81 5.80 11.64 2.96
C LEU A 81 6.18 10.46 2.05
N ARG A 82 6.16 9.24 2.58
CA ARG A 82 6.47 8.03 1.81
C ARG A 82 5.40 7.74 0.77
N LEU A 83 4.13 7.92 1.11
CA LEU A 83 3.02 7.67 0.20
C LEU A 83 3.10 8.58 -1.03
N ASN A 84 3.33 9.88 -0.82
CA ASN A 84 3.48 10.86 -1.91
C ASN A 84 4.67 10.55 -2.83
N ARG A 85 5.73 9.92 -2.30
CA ARG A 85 6.90 9.51 -3.12
C ARG A 85 6.58 8.33 -4.04
N LEU A 86 5.69 7.44 -3.61
CA LEU A 86 5.30 6.25 -4.37
C LEU A 86 4.10 6.48 -5.28
N GLU A 87 3.29 7.51 -4.99
CA GLU A 87 2.06 7.84 -5.71
C GLU A 87 2.23 7.93 -7.25
N PRO A 88 3.31 8.52 -7.80
CA PRO A 88 3.55 8.51 -9.24
C PRO A 88 3.72 7.09 -9.83
N GLY A 89 4.29 6.17 -9.06
CA GLY A 89 4.49 4.77 -9.47
C GLY A 89 3.23 3.92 -9.38
N PHE A 90 2.18 4.39 -8.70
CA PHE A 90 0.92 3.64 -8.53
C PHE A 90 0.17 3.39 -9.83
N GLN A 91 0.44 4.16 -10.89
CA GLN A 91 -0.13 3.90 -12.21
C GLN A 91 0.28 2.51 -12.75
N THR A 92 1.52 2.09 -12.47
CA THR A 92 2.03 0.76 -12.83
C THR A 92 1.28 -0.35 -12.09
N PHE A 93 0.87 -0.10 -10.84
CA PHE A 93 0.12 -1.05 -10.01
C PHE A 93 -1.39 -1.06 -10.35
N GLY A 94 -1.98 0.11 -10.58
CA GLY A 94 -3.42 0.27 -10.84
C GLY A 94 -3.87 -0.29 -12.19
N ALA A 95 -2.97 -0.32 -13.18
CA ALA A 95 -3.23 -1.01 -14.46
C ALA A 95 -3.35 -2.53 -14.32
N LEU A 96 -2.75 -3.10 -13.27
CA LEU A 96 -2.70 -4.54 -13.01
C LEU A 96 -3.75 -5.01 -11.99
N LEU A 97 -4.35 -4.09 -11.22
CA LEU A 97 -5.40 -4.45 -10.29
C LEU A 97 -6.57 -5.01 -11.11
N PRO A 98 -7.01 -6.26 -10.86
CA PRO A 98 -8.19 -6.78 -11.53
C PRO A 98 -9.30 -5.78 -11.27
N ARG A 99 -9.92 -5.24 -12.33
CA ARG A 99 -11.13 -4.42 -12.21
C ARG A 99 -12.23 -5.33 -11.69
N THR A 100 -12.24 -5.65 -10.41
CA THR A 100 -13.29 -6.43 -9.76
C THR A 100 -14.52 -5.55 -9.70
N ARG A 101 -15.32 -5.69 -10.76
CA ARG A 101 -16.75 -5.36 -10.89
C ARG A 101 -17.19 -4.10 -10.14
N ARG A 102 -17.16 -2.96 -10.85
CA ARG A 102 -18.31 -2.04 -10.74
C ARG A 102 -19.51 -2.82 -11.27
N ALA A 103 -20.32 -3.39 -10.38
CA ALA A 103 -21.68 -3.74 -10.76
C ALA A 103 -22.40 -2.41 -11.07
N PRO A 104 -22.93 -2.22 -12.29
CA PRO A 104 -23.84 -1.12 -12.54
C PRO A 104 -25.09 -1.34 -11.66
N LYS A 105 -25.56 -0.26 -11.03
CA LYS A 105 -26.90 -0.21 -10.46
C LYS A 105 -27.95 -0.33 -11.57
#